data_AF-F4Q5S8-F1
#
_entry.id   AF-F4Q5S8-F1
#
_cell.length_a   1.000
_cell.length_b   1.000
_cell.length_c   1.000
_cell.angle_alpha   90.00
_cell.angle_beta   90.00
_cell.angle_gamma   90.00
#
_symmetry.space_group_name_H-M   'P 1'
#
loop_
_entity.id
_entity.type
_entity.pdbx_description
1 polymer ?
#
loop_
_entity_poly.entity_id
_entity_poly.type
_entity_poly.pdbx_seq_one_letter_code
_entity_poly.pdbx_strand_id
1 'polypeptide(L)'
;MSKTEKNRFKESLDKVNNLKEEDDDEKEECTLELIELIVEIQDPKGLIDDLKITTEEMMTCVDLIEAIEKRLLQVDENEDYRIFVVGWLLSSIVLNQYKSLDQHYKEQLQFRIKSKYMMFIRFRTFRDLGKLSFILNDFDKLELDNLLINQLKKRTLFKLSEMIKDIKNERNVLFALMAIRALIYTGNGWDCIDDILNTGIVPTILTIVTDSFNIINEFTNDKNIINYNQNEKDTLNLDHLNLKFKLMYLNKSKKYIHLVCNESSKVIINITTTMDGIESIAKMDIIPILFKILSSYSNVNLKNIMQCALFMVGNITATKPEWRDVILKKHGLLKLIMEMGRDEAVMSQLSDEISNIFGSVIRCVDPPIEWREIIDYMLPFVCQHFLSNENTTRSVTKFLEGLSRHPSFEIAVFRQYRLDNFLLESLARDIDLFTDDWFFILESALWAITGISEKQPNNTIFTYERLFSTFNRLLVLVDNYQIIDHILYTTYELIRNTTKANIINSNLIKILTTKVSKLNNNNNIKSTTTTKYSDSDPLSVYRLIDRKFMIDDPSACQMLWNLLAILDGMSPMEIGECVSQGIILLLVTLYRSVKTTDTFSLIMMNCVNLTCWN
;
A
#
# COMPACT_ATOMS: atom_id res chain seq x y z
N MET A 1 37.28 20.54 15.64
CA MET A 1 36.54 21.66 15.03
C MET A 1 35.61 21.08 13.99
N SER A 2 34.32 20.99 14.27
CA SER A 2 33.32 20.57 13.29
C SER A 2 33.22 21.65 12.21
N LYS A 3 33.17 21.26 10.94
CA LYS A 3 32.70 22.15 9.89
C LYS A 3 31.26 22.53 10.26
N THR A 4 30.98 23.80 10.48
CA THR A 4 29.62 24.32 10.55
C THR A 4 28.96 23.94 9.23
N GLU A 5 28.01 23.01 9.25
CA GLU A 5 27.27 22.62 8.05
C GLU A 5 26.51 23.86 7.55
N LYS A 6 26.85 24.31 6.33
CA LYS A 6 26.18 25.45 5.69
C LYS A 6 24.71 25.06 5.48
N ASN A 7 23.78 25.84 6.03
CA ASN A 7 22.35 25.68 5.81
C ASN A 7 22.01 25.82 4.31
N ARG A 8 21.62 24.71 3.67
CA ARG A 8 21.42 24.62 2.21
C ARG A 8 20.28 25.48 1.68
N PHE A 9 19.30 25.79 2.52
CA PHE A 9 18.07 26.49 2.12
C PHE A 9 18.13 28.00 2.34
N LYS A 10 19.12 28.48 3.11
CA LYS A 10 19.18 29.87 3.57
C LYS A 10 19.36 30.86 2.43
N GLU A 11 20.21 30.53 1.46
CA GLU A 11 20.48 31.39 0.29
C GLU A 11 19.23 31.60 -0.57
N SER A 12 18.49 30.52 -0.84
CA SER A 12 17.21 30.61 -1.58
C SER A 12 16.14 31.36 -0.79
N LEU A 13 16.07 31.17 0.54
CA LEU A 13 15.15 31.94 1.40
C LEU A 13 15.43 33.44 1.31
N ASP A 14 16.71 33.83 1.41
CA ASP A 14 17.09 35.24 1.36
C ASP A 14 16.77 35.84 -0.01
N LYS A 15 16.97 35.10 -1.11
CA LYS A 15 16.59 35.55 -2.46
C LYS A 15 15.08 35.72 -2.62
N VAL A 16 14.27 34.71 -2.24
CA VAL A 16 12.80 34.81 -2.36
C VAL A 16 12.26 35.99 -1.54
N ASN A 17 12.83 36.27 -0.36
CA ASN A 17 12.43 37.41 0.46
C ASN A 17 12.75 38.77 -0.17
N ASN A 18 13.78 38.84 -1.02
CA ASN A 18 14.25 40.05 -1.68
C ASN A 18 13.60 40.30 -3.04
N LEU A 19 12.75 39.38 -3.53
CA LEU A 19 12.00 39.57 -4.77
C LEU A 19 11.09 40.79 -4.71
N LYS A 20 11.11 41.59 -5.77
CA LYS A 20 10.15 42.67 -5.97
C LYS A 20 8.86 42.10 -6.54
N GLU A 21 7.72 42.61 -6.09
CA GLU A 21 6.40 42.03 -6.40
C GLU A 21 6.00 42.14 -7.89
N GLU A 22 6.63 43.03 -8.66
CA GLU A 22 6.22 43.37 -10.04
C GLU A 22 7.21 42.92 -11.14
N ASP A 23 8.29 42.20 -10.79
CA ASP A 23 9.31 41.80 -11.76
C ASP A 23 9.18 40.31 -12.13
N ASP A 24 8.51 40.04 -13.25
CA ASP A 24 8.27 38.67 -13.71
C ASP A 24 9.55 37.96 -14.19
N ASP A 25 10.55 38.71 -14.65
CA ASP A 25 11.85 38.14 -15.03
C ASP A 25 12.65 37.71 -13.79
N GLU A 26 12.67 38.54 -12.73
CA GLU A 26 13.27 38.16 -11.42
C GLU A 26 12.55 36.93 -10.81
N LYS A 27 11.22 36.82 -10.97
CA LYS A 27 10.46 35.65 -10.48
C LYS A 27 10.79 34.37 -11.24
N GLU A 28 10.91 34.42 -12.57
CA GLU A 28 11.31 33.24 -13.36
C GLU A 28 12.73 32.81 -13.01
N GLU A 29 13.68 33.76 -12.88
CA GLU A 29 15.05 33.46 -12.47
C GLU A 29 15.08 32.78 -11.09
N CYS A 30 14.35 33.31 -10.12
CA CYS A 30 14.25 32.71 -8.79
C CYS A 30 13.59 31.32 -8.81
N THR A 31 12.57 31.13 -9.66
CA THR A 31 11.92 29.82 -9.86
C THR A 31 12.89 28.78 -10.40
N LEU A 32 13.72 29.17 -11.38
CA LEU A 32 14.75 28.30 -11.95
C LEU A 32 15.83 27.93 -10.93
N GLU A 33 16.25 28.86 -10.08
CA GLU A 33 17.19 28.56 -8.99
C GLU A 33 16.60 27.62 -7.94
N LEU A 34 15.32 27.77 -7.58
CA LEU A 34 14.63 26.85 -6.68
C LEU A 34 14.53 25.45 -7.28
N ILE A 35 14.26 25.36 -8.60
CA ILE A 35 14.29 24.11 -9.35
C ILE A 35 15.67 23.45 -9.26
N GLU A 36 16.74 24.22 -9.45
CA GLU A 36 18.11 23.72 -9.36
C GLU A 36 18.46 23.24 -7.95
N LEU A 37 18.05 23.98 -6.91
CA LEU A 37 18.18 23.54 -5.52
C LEU A 37 17.50 22.19 -5.29
N ILE A 38 16.26 22.02 -5.75
CA ILE A 38 15.53 20.76 -5.63
C ILE A 38 16.27 19.62 -6.33
N VAL A 39 16.79 19.86 -7.53
CA VAL A 39 17.61 18.86 -8.24
C VAL A 39 18.90 18.56 -7.47
N GLU A 40 19.54 19.55 -6.87
CA GLU A 40 20.77 19.38 -6.10
C GLU A 40 20.56 18.56 -4.82
N ILE A 41 19.47 18.77 -4.09
CA ILE A 41 19.22 18.08 -2.82
C ILE A 41 18.65 16.66 -3.00
N GLN A 42 18.06 16.34 -4.15
CA GLN A 42 17.52 15.01 -4.41
C GLN A 42 18.64 13.97 -4.62
N ASP A 43 18.50 12.78 -4.03
CA ASP A 43 19.41 11.66 -4.30
C ASP A 43 18.94 10.89 -5.55
N PRO A 44 19.80 10.63 -6.57
CA PRO A 44 19.50 9.70 -7.66
C PRO A 44 19.11 8.29 -7.17
N LYS A 45 19.63 7.84 -6.02
CA LYS A 45 19.21 6.60 -5.34
C LYS A 45 17.82 6.68 -4.75
N GLY A 46 17.14 7.82 -4.96
CA GLY A 46 15.71 8.03 -4.86
C GLY A 46 15.20 7.85 -3.45
N LEU A 47 15.02 8.98 -2.78
CA LEU A 47 13.81 9.39 -2.06
C LEU A 47 14.16 10.69 -1.34
N ILE A 48 13.30 11.71 -1.46
CA ILE A 48 13.34 12.86 -0.53
C ILE A 48 13.12 12.39 0.92
N ASP A 49 12.50 11.22 1.09
CA ASP A 49 12.22 10.60 2.38
C ASP A 49 13.50 10.27 3.18
N ASP A 50 14.63 10.05 2.51
CA ASP A 50 15.92 9.73 3.15
C ASP A 50 16.87 10.93 3.28
N LEU A 51 16.45 12.12 2.82
CA LEU A 51 17.27 13.32 2.91
C LEU A 51 17.40 13.74 4.38
N LYS A 52 18.58 13.53 4.96
CA LYS A 52 18.93 14.04 6.28
C LYS A 52 19.16 15.54 6.21
N ILE A 53 18.40 16.28 6.99
CA ILE A 53 18.55 17.73 7.17
C ILE A 53 18.61 18.05 8.66
N THR A 54 19.33 19.12 9.01
CA THR A 54 19.42 19.57 10.40
C THR A 54 18.11 20.23 10.86
N THR A 55 17.90 20.36 12.16
CA THR A 55 16.75 21.10 12.70
C THR A 55 16.70 22.56 12.22
N GLU A 56 17.86 23.19 12.03
CA GLU A 56 17.95 24.54 11.48
C GLU A 56 17.50 24.59 10.02
N GLU A 57 17.92 23.60 9.22
CA GLU A 57 17.46 23.44 7.84
C GLU A 57 15.95 23.20 7.79
N MET A 58 15.38 22.41 8.70
CA MET A 58 13.93 22.18 8.78
C MET A 58 13.17 23.49 9.01
N MET A 59 13.62 24.30 9.97
CA MET A 59 12.99 25.60 10.23
C MET A 59 13.11 26.54 9.02
N THR A 60 14.26 26.52 8.36
CA THR A 60 14.52 27.33 7.15
C THR A 60 13.63 26.86 5.99
N CYS A 61 13.38 25.56 5.84
CA CYS A 61 12.41 25.03 4.87
C CYS A 61 10.99 25.53 5.13
N VAL A 62 10.55 25.56 6.40
CA VAL A 62 9.23 26.11 6.76
C VAL A 62 9.14 27.59 6.38
N ASP A 63 10.19 28.36 6.68
CA ASP A 63 10.23 29.79 6.37
C ASP A 63 10.34 30.04 4.85
N LEU A 64 11.02 29.16 4.12
CA LEU A 64 11.09 29.19 2.64
C LEU A 64 9.76 28.85 1.99
N ILE A 65 9.04 27.84 2.47
CA ILE A 65 7.67 27.54 2.01
C ILE A 65 6.78 28.77 2.19
N GLU A 66 6.94 29.48 3.32
CA GLU A 66 6.19 30.71 3.56
C GLU A 66 6.56 31.84 2.62
N ALA A 67 7.85 32.04 2.36
CA ALA A 67 8.32 33.05 1.41
C ALA A 67 7.80 32.76 -0.01
N ILE A 68 7.87 31.50 -0.45
CA ILE A 68 7.37 31.06 -1.76
C ILE A 68 5.88 31.36 -1.90
N GLU A 69 5.07 31.02 -0.91
CA GLU A 69 3.64 31.29 -0.95
C GLU A 69 3.30 32.79 -0.99
N LYS A 70 4.07 33.63 -0.31
CA LYS A 70 3.79 35.06 -0.28
C LYS A 70 4.30 35.81 -1.51
N ARG A 71 5.40 35.35 -2.12
CA ARG A 71 6.15 36.11 -3.12
C ARG A 71 6.06 35.55 -4.53
N LEU A 72 5.92 34.24 -4.67
CA LEU A 72 5.94 33.54 -5.96
C LEU A 72 4.56 33.01 -6.35
N LEU A 73 3.71 32.71 -5.37
CA LEU A 73 2.40 32.11 -5.64
C LEU A 73 1.38 33.18 -6.05
N GLN A 74 0.98 33.17 -7.32
CA GLN A 74 -0.18 33.93 -7.80
C GLN A 74 -1.44 33.07 -7.60
N VAL A 75 -2.49 33.63 -6.99
CA VAL A 75 -3.74 32.91 -6.70
C VAL A 75 -4.74 33.09 -7.85
N ASP A 76 -4.34 32.73 -9.08
CA ASP A 76 -5.18 32.80 -10.28
C ASP A 76 -4.77 31.76 -11.35
N GLU A 77 -5.36 31.84 -12.55
CA GLU A 77 -5.12 30.91 -13.67
C GLU A 77 -3.65 30.93 -14.19
N ASN A 78 -2.83 31.89 -13.76
CA ASN A 78 -1.43 32.02 -14.16
C ASN A 78 -0.46 31.30 -13.21
N GLU A 79 -0.95 30.54 -12.22
CA GLU A 79 -0.09 29.80 -11.29
C GLU A 79 0.88 28.88 -12.03
N ASP A 80 2.17 28.98 -11.67
CA ASP A 80 3.22 28.12 -12.19
C ASP A 80 3.26 26.81 -11.40
N TYR A 81 2.96 25.70 -12.08
CA TYR A 81 2.96 24.39 -11.45
C TYR A 81 4.33 23.97 -10.90
N ARG A 82 5.43 24.55 -11.42
CA ARG A 82 6.80 24.28 -10.95
C ARG A 82 6.96 24.76 -9.51
N ILE A 83 6.36 25.90 -9.16
CA ILE A 83 6.31 26.42 -7.78
C ILE A 83 5.54 25.48 -6.86
N PHE A 84 4.42 24.93 -7.33
CA PHE A 84 3.70 23.89 -6.58
C PHE A 84 4.59 22.69 -6.27
N VAL A 85 5.34 22.19 -7.27
CA VAL A 85 6.26 21.06 -7.09
C VAL A 85 7.38 21.39 -6.09
N VAL A 86 8.01 22.58 -6.19
CA VAL A 86 9.03 23.02 -5.20
C VAL A 86 8.45 23.03 -3.80
N GLY A 87 7.30 23.68 -3.61
CA GLY A 87 6.63 23.74 -2.31
C GLY A 87 6.27 22.35 -1.79
N TRP A 88 5.80 21.45 -2.65
CA TRP A 88 5.47 20.08 -2.27
C TRP A 88 6.67 19.33 -1.71
N LEU A 89 7.81 19.42 -2.39
CA LEU A 89 9.02 18.71 -2.00
C LEU A 89 9.62 19.25 -0.72
N LEU A 90 9.72 20.58 -0.58
CA LEU A 90 10.16 21.21 0.67
C LEU A 90 9.26 20.78 1.85
N SER A 91 7.95 20.79 1.61
CA SER A 91 6.98 20.39 2.61
C SER A 91 7.17 18.92 2.97
N SER A 92 7.41 18.02 2.00
CA SER A 92 7.64 16.59 2.27
C SER A 92 8.92 16.34 3.04
N ILE A 93 10.01 17.05 2.72
CA ILE A 93 11.27 17.02 3.49
C ILE A 93 11.00 17.30 4.98
N VAL A 94 10.25 18.37 5.29
CA VAL A 94 9.91 18.74 6.66
C VAL A 94 9.10 17.66 7.38
N LEU A 95 8.05 17.10 6.72
CA LEU A 95 7.20 16.10 7.35
C LEU A 95 7.87 14.75 7.56
N ASN A 96 8.77 14.36 6.65
CA ASN A 96 9.48 13.08 6.74
C ASN A 96 10.39 13.02 7.96
N GLN A 97 11.05 14.13 8.29
CA GLN A 97 11.96 14.23 9.43
C GLN A 97 11.23 14.57 10.75
N TYR A 98 9.93 14.90 10.71
CA TYR A 98 9.18 15.31 11.91
C TYR A 98 9.16 14.24 13.01
N LYS A 99 9.06 12.95 12.64
CA LYS A 99 8.97 11.85 13.63
C LYS A 99 10.29 11.58 14.35
N SER A 100 11.43 11.95 13.76
CA SER A 100 12.77 11.72 14.31
C SER A 100 13.29 12.87 15.18
N LEU A 101 12.50 13.94 15.36
CA LEU A 101 12.88 15.07 16.19
C LEU A 101 12.70 14.78 17.69
N ASP A 102 13.60 15.35 18.49
CA ASP A 102 13.42 15.44 19.94
C ASP A 102 12.13 16.21 20.28
N GLN A 103 11.50 15.82 21.40
CA GLN A 103 10.19 16.33 21.82
C GLN A 103 10.09 17.87 21.82
N HIS A 104 11.13 18.55 22.30
CA HIS A 104 11.17 20.01 22.35
C HIS A 104 11.06 20.66 20.95
N TYR A 105 11.83 20.17 19.98
CA TYR A 105 11.82 20.70 18.61
C TYR A 105 10.55 20.29 17.87
N LYS A 106 10.03 19.11 18.17
CA LYS A 106 8.78 18.60 17.62
C LYS A 106 7.59 19.50 17.99
N GLU A 107 7.53 19.98 19.24
CA GLU A 107 6.50 20.93 19.70
C GLU A 107 6.62 22.30 19.01
N GLN A 108 7.84 22.84 18.90
CA GLN A 108 8.08 24.11 18.21
C GLN A 108 7.66 24.05 16.73
N LEU A 109 8.07 22.98 16.05
CA LEU A 109 7.75 22.78 14.64
C LEU A 109 6.25 22.52 14.44
N GLN A 110 5.61 21.74 15.32
CA GLN A 110 4.17 21.54 15.30
C GLN A 110 3.40 22.84 15.45
N PHE A 111 3.80 23.71 16.38
CA PHE A 111 3.20 25.03 16.55
C PHE A 111 3.31 25.87 15.28
N ARG A 112 4.48 25.89 14.64
CA ARG A 112 4.70 26.61 13.37
C ARG A 112 3.89 26.04 12.21
N ILE A 113 3.80 24.71 12.08
CA ILE A 113 3.02 24.08 11.02
C ILE A 113 1.53 24.29 11.24
N LYS A 114 1.03 24.15 12.48
CA LYS A 114 -0.38 24.40 12.82
C LYS A 114 -0.81 25.82 12.48
N SER A 115 0.01 26.84 12.76
CA SER A 115 -0.32 28.23 12.41
C SER A 115 -0.30 28.51 10.89
N LYS A 116 0.35 27.65 10.11
CA LYS A 116 0.52 27.76 8.65
C LYS A 116 -0.16 26.61 7.89
N TYR A 117 -1.13 25.94 8.49
CA TYR A 117 -1.61 24.66 7.96
C TYR A 117 -2.18 24.74 6.54
N MET A 118 -2.89 25.83 6.19
CA MET A 118 -3.40 26.07 4.83
C MET A 118 -2.29 26.12 3.78
N MET A 119 -1.13 26.66 4.16
CA MET A 119 0.06 26.75 3.31
C MET A 119 0.60 25.37 2.99
N PHE A 120 0.69 24.53 4.03
CA PHE A 120 1.06 23.13 3.86
C PHE A 120 0.02 22.39 3.01
N ILE A 121 -1.28 22.55 3.23
CA ILE A 121 -2.32 21.90 2.42
C ILE A 121 -2.21 22.31 0.93
N ARG A 122 -1.90 23.57 0.64
CA ARG A 122 -1.74 24.12 -0.72
C ARG A 122 -0.65 23.44 -1.54
N PHE A 123 0.40 22.95 -0.89
CA PHE A 123 1.52 22.27 -1.54
C PHE A 123 1.47 20.74 -1.34
N ARG A 124 0.29 20.15 -1.11
CA ARG A 124 0.19 18.72 -0.79
C ARG A 124 -0.44 17.89 -1.88
N THR A 125 -0.27 16.59 -1.69
CA THR A 125 -0.90 15.52 -2.44
C THR A 125 -1.52 14.53 -1.45
N PHE A 126 -2.42 13.67 -1.91
CA PHE A 126 -3.07 12.69 -1.04
C PHE A 126 -2.08 11.72 -0.39
N ARG A 127 -0.92 11.46 -1.02
CA ARG A 127 0.14 10.61 -0.44
C ARG A 127 0.65 11.13 0.90
N ASP A 128 0.78 12.45 1.05
CA ASP A 128 1.42 13.07 2.21
C ASP A 128 0.41 13.56 3.26
N LEU A 129 -0.89 13.42 2.98
CA LEU A 129 -1.94 13.96 3.84
C LEU A 129 -1.98 13.28 5.22
N GLY A 130 -1.72 11.97 5.29
CA GLY A 130 -1.66 11.25 6.57
C GLY A 130 -0.53 11.70 7.49
N LYS A 131 0.60 12.15 6.93
CA LYS A 131 1.70 12.75 7.73
C LYS A 131 1.29 14.10 8.29
N LEU A 132 0.55 14.88 7.49
CA LEU A 132 0.05 16.19 7.90
C LEU A 132 -1.06 16.07 8.95
N SER A 133 -1.99 15.12 8.81
CA SER A 133 -3.08 14.90 9.77
C SER A 133 -2.56 14.49 11.15
N PHE A 134 -1.40 13.82 11.23
CA PHE A 134 -0.74 13.54 12.51
C PHE A 134 -0.31 14.82 13.24
N ILE A 135 0.13 15.84 12.50
CA ILE A 135 0.54 17.14 13.07
C ILE A 135 -0.70 17.99 13.38
N LEU A 136 -1.70 17.94 12.49
CA LEU A 136 -2.99 18.63 12.55
C LEU A 136 -4.09 17.78 13.20
N ASN A 137 -3.77 17.16 14.33
CA ASN A 137 -4.66 16.22 15.04
C ASN A 137 -6.03 16.81 15.48
N ASP A 138 -6.20 18.12 15.44
CA ASP A 138 -7.43 18.82 15.80
C ASP A 138 -8.41 19.00 14.62
N PHE A 139 -7.99 18.66 13.39
CA PHE A 139 -8.80 18.81 12.18
C PHE A 139 -9.51 17.50 11.79
N ASP A 140 -10.74 17.62 11.29
CA ASP A 140 -11.45 16.48 10.72
C ASP A 140 -10.80 16.03 9.41
N LYS A 141 -10.65 14.71 9.23
CA LYS A 141 -9.98 14.14 8.06
C LYS A 141 -10.71 14.51 6.75
N LEU A 142 -12.04 14.44 6.75
CA LEU A 142 -12.86 14.76 5.58
C LEU A 142 -12.76 16.25 5.22
N GLU A 143 -12.64 17.13 6.22
CA GLU A 143 -12.38 18.55 6.00
C GLU A 143 -11.03 18.77 5.31
N LEU A 144 -9.95 18.13 5.81
CA LEU A 144 -8.62 18.20 5.19
C LEU A 144 -8.61 17.67 3.76
N ASP A 145 -9.30 16.56 3.51
CA ASP A 145 -9.45 15.98 2.16
C ASP A 145 -10.15 16.97 1.22
N ASN A 146 -11.28 17.55 1.63
CA ASN A 146 -12.02 18.51 0.81
C ASN A 146 -11.21 19.77 0.50
N LEU A 147 -10.44 20.26 1.48
CA LEU A 147 -9.53 21.38 1.27
C LEU A 147 -8.46 21.03 0.23
N LEU A 148 -7.84 19.85 0.34
CA LEU A 148 -6.83 19.37 -0.60
C LEU A 148 -7.40 19.20 -2.01
N ILE A 149 -8.57 18.58 -2.17
CA ILE A 149 -9.25 18.40 -3.47
C ILE A 149 -9.43 19.74 -4.16
N ASN A 150 -9.90 20.75 -3.42
CA ASN A 150 -10.09 22.09 -3.97
C ASN A 150 -8.77 22.71 -4.44
N GLN A 151 -7.65 22.47 -3.76
CA GLN A 151 -6.34 22.95 -4.19
C GLN A 151 -5.86 22.20 -5.45
N LEU A 152 -5.93 20.87 -5.45
CA LEU A 152 -5.51 20.05 -6.60
C LEU A 152 -6.30 20.38 -7.87
N LYS A 153 -7.63 20.59 -7.76
CA LYS A 153 -8.49 21.05 -8.86
C LYS A 153 -8.06 22.39 -9.44
N LYS A 154 -7.91 23.39 -8.56
CA LYS A 154 -7.65 24.78 -8.97
C LYS A 154 -6.27 24.97 -9.59
N ARG A 155 -5.28 24.20 -9.14
CA ARG A 155 -3.86 24.52 -9.38
C ARG A 155 -3.18 23.54 -10.31
N THR A 156 -3.35 22.25 -10.04
CA THR A 156 -2.56 21.22 -10.71
C THR A 156 -3.35 20.63 -11.88
N LEU A 157 -4.64 20.33 -11.71
CA LEU A 157 -5.44 19.73 -12.78
C LEU A 157 -5.69 20.72 -13.93
N PHE A 158 -5.95 22.00 -13.62
CA PHE A 158 -6.10 23.05 -14.64
C PHE A 158 -4.85 23.21 -15.51
N LYS A 159 -3.67 22.95 -14.92
CA LYS A 159 -2.36 23.06 -15.58
C LYS A 159 -1.91 21.76 -16.26
N LEU A 160 -2.74 20.71 -16.27
CA LEU A 160 -2.38 19.42 -16.86
C LEU A 160 -1.94 19.57 -18.32
N SER A 161 -2.65 20.36 -19.13
CA SER A 161 -2.30 20.58 -20.55
C SER A 161 -0.92 21.20 -20.73
N GLU A 162 -0.54 22.12 -19.85
CA GLU A 162 0.78 22.75 -19.81
C GLU A 162 1.86 21.74 -19.40
N MET A 163 1.61 20.92 -18.37
CA MET A 163 2.51 19.84 -17.96
C MET A 163 2.74 18.82 -19.09
N ILE A 164 1.69 18.45 -19.83
CA ILE A 164 1.80 17.54 -20.99
C ILE A 164 2.70 18.14 -22.07
N LYS A 165 2.59 19.44 -22.33
CA LYS A 165 3.46 20.16 -23.27
C LYS A 165 4.91 20.16 -22.76
N ASP A 166 5.09 20.43 -21.48
CA ASP A 166 6.40 20.54 -20.84
C ASP A 166 7.13 19.22 -20.62
N ILE A 167 6.44 18.08 -20.65
CA ILE A 167 7.11 16.76 -20.72
C ILE A 167 8.04 16.66 -21.94
N LYS A 168 7.69 17.34 -23.04
CA LYS A 168 8.52 17.37 -24.26
C LYS A 168 9.62 18.42 -24.20
N ASN A 169 9.62 19.26 -23.17
CA ASN A 169 10.62 20.29 -22.94
C ASN A 169 11.70 19.75 -21.98
N GLU A 170 12.91 19.60 -22.48
CA GLU A 170 14.04 19.04 -21.73
C GLU A 170 14.35 19.76 -20.41
N ARG A 171 14.00 21.06 -20.30
CA ARG A 171 14.23 21.83 -19.06
C ARG A 171 13.21 21.48 -17.98
N ASN A 172 11.97 21.24 -18.38
CA ASN A 172 10.82 21.13 -17.47
C ASN A 172 10.36 19.68 -17.26
N VAL A 173 10.85 18.72 -18.06
CA VAL A 173 10.39 17.33 -18.04
C VAL A 173 10.34 16.71 -16.64
N LEU A 174 11.38 16.94 -15.81
CA LEU A 174 11.38 16.44 -14.44
C LEU A 174 10.21 17.01 -13.62
N PHE A 175 10.03 18.32 -13.64
CA PHE A 175 8.99 19.00 -12.86
C PHE A 175 7.58 18.68 -13.38
N ALA A 176 7.42 18.56 -14.69
CA ALA A 176 6.17 18.13 -15.30
C ALA A 176 5.80 16.70 -14.87
N LEU A 177 6.75 15.76 -14.87
CA LEU A 177 6.54 14.40 -14.36
C LEU A 177 6.17 14.40 -12.88
N MET A 178 6.82 15.22 -12.06
CA MET A 178 6.52 15.34 -10.63
C MET A 178 5.13 15.93 -10.38
N ALA A 179 4.72 16.93 -11.14
CA ALA A 179 3.39 17.53 -11.04
C ALA A 179 2.29 16.56 -11.48
N ILE A 180 2.51 15.80 -12.56
CA ILE A 180 1.58 14.74 -12.99
C ILE A 180 1.53 13.64 -11.92
N ARG A 181 2.67 13.25 -11.34
CA ARG A 181 2.71 12.27 -10.24
C ARG A 181 1.87 12.73 -9.04
N ALA A 182 1.93 14.02 -8.73
CA ALA A 182 1.17 14.61 -7.64
C ALA A 182 -0.35 14.52 -7.85
N LEU A 183 -0.81 14.62 -9.10
CA LEU A 183 -2.23 14.47 -9.45
C LEU A 183 -2.74 13.04 -9.25
N ILE A 184 -1.96 12.03 -9.63
CA ILE A 184 -2.40 10.62 -9.66
C ILE A 184 -2.68 10.05 -8.26
N TYR A 185 -2.23 10.69 -7.18
CA TYR A 185 -2.53 10.21 -5.83
C TYR A 185 -4.02 10.34 -5.53
N THR A 186 -4.73 9.20 -5.46
CA THR A 186 -6.17 9.11 -5.25
C THR A 186 -6.56 9.25 -3.77
N GLY A 187 -7.77 9.75 -3.51
CA GLY A 187 -8.34 9.82 -2.15
C GLY A 187 -9.70 10.51 -2.07
N ASN A 188 -10.62 9.98 -1.26
CA ASN A 188 -11.92 10.59 -0.91
C ASN A 188 -12.63 11.35 -2.04
N GLY A 189 -12.91 10.65 -3.15
CA GLY A 189 -13.61 11.21 -4.32
C GLY A 189 -12.73 12.00 -5.30
N TRP A 190 -11.42 12.06 -5.07
CA TRP A 190 -10.42 12.50 -6.05
C TRP A 190 -9.91 11.31 -6.87
N ASP A 191 -10.20 11.35 -8.16
CA ASP A 191 -9.59 10.51 -9.17
C ASP A 191 -9.44 11.34 -10.45
N CYS A 192 -8.22 11.43 -10.95
CA CYS A 192 -7.88 12.15 -12.17
C CYS A 192 -7.17 11.25 -13.19
N ILE A 193 -7.17 9.93 -12.95
CA ILE A 193 -6.45 8.98 -13.81
C ILE A 193 -7.06 9.01 -15.21
N ASP A 194 -8.40 9.04 -15.32
CA ASP A 194 -9.08 9.14 -16.61
C ASP A 194 -8.69 10.40 -17.38
N ASP A 195 -8.63 11.56 -16.72
CA ASP A 195 -8.20 12.82 -17.34
C ASP A 195 -6.78 12.70 -17.89
N ILE A 196 -5.86 12.09 -17.13
CA ILE A 196 -4.47 11.86 -17.54
C ILE A 196 -4.39 10.87 -18.70
N LEU A 197 -5.12 9.76 -18.64
CA LEU A 197 -5.14 8.75 -19.71
C LEU A 197 -5.68 9.34 -21.02
N ASN A 198 -6.72 10.17 -20.94
CA ASN A 198 -7.33 10.83 -22.10
C ASN A 198 -6.41 11.83 -22.80
N THR A 199 -5.35 12.32 -22.13
CA THR A 199 -4.34 13.17 -22.78
C THR A 199 -3.43 12.41 -23.76
N GLY A 200 -3.42 11.08 -23.73
CA GLY A 200 -2.51 10.27 -24.53
C GLY A 200 -1.04 10.40 -24.13
N ILE A 201 -0.74 10.82 -22.90
CA ILE A 201 0.64 11.05 -22.43
C ILE A 201 1.42 9.76 -22.16
N VAL A 202 0.74 8.66 -21.83
CA VAL A 202 1.37 7.39 -21.41
C VAL A 202 2.47 6.91 -22.38
N PRO A 203 2.26 6.83 -23.71
CA PRO A 203 3.32 6.44 -24.65
C PRO A 203 4.56 7.33 -24.59
N THR A 204 4.38 8.63 -24.33
CA THR A 204 5.50 9.59 -24.20
C THR A 204 6.30 9.28 -22.94
N ILE A 205 5.62 9.05 -21.81
CA ILE A 205 6.29 8.70 -20.54
C ILE A 205 7.01 7.35 -20.67
N LEU A 206 6.42 6.35 -21.32
CA LEU A 206 7.08 5.07 -21.58
C LEU A 206 8.34 5.21 -22.44
N THR A 207 8.31 6.13 -23.42
CA THR A 207 9.50 6.46 -24.23
C THR A 207 10.58 7.09 -23.36
N ILE A 208 10.21 8.02 -22.46
CA ILE A 208 11.14 8.65 -21.51
C ILE A 208 11.79 7.62 -20.58
N VAL A 209 11.01 6.69 -20.02
CA VAL A 209 11.52 5.60 -19.19
C VAL A 209 12.55 4.78 -19.97
N THR A 210 12.20 4.35 -21.18
CA THR A 210 13.04 3.50 -22.02
C THR A 210 14.36 4.18 -22.40
N ASP A 211 14.28 5.40 -22.91
CA ASP A 211 15.45 6.13 -23.39
C ASP A 211 16.35 6.57 -22.24
N SER A 212 15.77 7.04 -21.14
CA SER A 212 16.54 7.41 -19.94
C SER A 212 17.21 6.19 -19.32
N PHE A 213 16.53 5.04 -19.27
CA PHE A 213 17.12 3.78 -18.81
C PHE A 213 18.30 3.36 -19.69
N ASN A 214 18.15 3.40 -21.02
CA ASN A 214 19.22 3.04 -21.96
C ASN A 214 20.47 3.90 -21.72
N ILE A 215 20.29 5.21 -21.53
CA ILE A 215 21.37 6.14 -21.23
C ILE A 215 22.05 5.80 -19.89
N ILE A 216 21.28 5.58 -18.82
CA ILE A 216 21.84 5.26 -17.49
C ILE A 216 22.61 3.93 -17.53
N ASN A 217 22.04 2.92 -18.20
CA ASN A 217 22.66 1.60 -18.32
C ASN A 217 24.00 1.68 -19.06
N GLU A 218 24.10 2.52 -20.10
CA GLU A 218 25.35 2.80 -20.80
C GLU A 218 26.40 3.43 -19.87
N PHE A 219 26.01 4.44 -19.08
CA PHE A 219 26.93 5.09 -18.13
C PHE A 219 27.50 4.16 -17.07
N THR A 220 26.75 3.13 -16.67
CA THR A 220 27.17 2.19 -15.63
C THR A 220 28.03 1.04 -16.14
N ASN A 221 28.01 0.75 -17.43
CA ASN A 221 28.86 -0.30 -18.03
C ASN A 221 30.28 0.19 -18.31
N ASP A 222 30.48 1.50 -18.39
CA ASP A 222 31.78 2.11 -18.57
C ASP A 222 32.54 2.19 -17.22
N LYS A 223 33.41 1.20 -16.97
CA LYS A 223 34.11 0.97 -15.69
C LYS A 223 34.98 2.14 -15.19
N ASN A 224 35.15 3.20 -15.98
CA ASN A 224 36.03 4.33 -15.69
C ASN A 224 35.33 5.55 -15.06
N ILE A 225 34.00 5.57 -14.91
CA ILE A 225 33.30 6.78 -14.42
C ILE A 225 32.44 6.47 -13.19
N ILE A 226 33.09 6.02 -12.11
CA ILE A 226 32.49 5.84 -10.79
C ILE A 226 32.75 7.11 -9.98
N ASN A 227 32.14 8.23 -10.38
CA ASN A 227 31.99 9.40 -9.50
C ASN A 227 30.84 10.28 -10.00
N TYR A 228 29.70 10.22 -9.30
CA TYR A 228 28.59 11.14 -9.51
C TYR A 228 28.93 12.61 -9.16
N ASN A 229 30.10 12.84 -8.55
CA ASN A 229 30.55 14.15 -8.04
C ASN A 229 31.43 14.95 -9.01
N GLN A 230 31.80 14.41 -10.18
CA GLN A 230 32.52 15.19 -11.19
C GLN A 230 31.53 15.83 -12.15
N ASN A 231 31.50 17.17 -12.13
CA ASN A 231 30.87 18.05 -13.12
C ASN A 231 31.55 17.96 -14.51
N GLU A 232 31.94 16.76 -14.93
CA GLU A 232 32.60 16.57 -16.22
C GLU A 232 31.55 16.62 -17.32
N LYS A 233 31.61 17.70 -18.10
CA LYS A 233 30.93 17.93 -19.37
C LYS A 233 31.51 17.03 -20.46
N ASP A 234 31.62 15.73 -20.19
CA ASP A 234 32.01 14.78 -21.21
C ASP A 234 30.82 14.61 -22.16
N THR A 235 30.98 15.16 -23.36
CA THR A 235 30.02 15.02 -24.44
C THR A 235 30.10 13.58 -24.94
N LEU A 236 29.30 12.71 -24.34
CA LEU A 236 29.16 11.33 -24.80
C LEU A 236 28.44 11.29 -26.14
N ASN A 237 29.03 10.58 -27.10
CA ASN A 237 28.39 10.28 -28.37
C ASN A 237 27.36 9.15 -28.16
N LEU A 238 26.09 9.53 -27.98
CA LEU A 238 24.95 8.63 -27.81
C LEU A 238 24.24 8.32 -29.13
N ASP A 239 24.81 8.67 -30.28
CA ASP A 239 24.16 8.54 -31.61
C ASP A 239 23.82 7.07 -31.94
N HIS A 240 24.48 6.11 -31.28
CA HIS A 240 24.24 4.68 -31.45
C HIS A 240 22.99 4.17 -30.71
N LEU A 241 22.43 4.91 -29.75
CA LEU A 241 21.31 4.45 -28.90
C LEU A 241 19.91 4.59 -29.55
N ASN A 242 19.79 5.12 -30.78
CA ASN A 242 18.51 5.28 -31.49
C ASN A 242 17.36 5.85 -30.62
N LEU A 243 17.69 6.86 -29.80
CA LEU A 243 16.77 7.46 -28.83
C LEU A 243 15.64 8.22 -29.54
N LYS A 244 14.39 8.01 -29.10
CA LYS A 244 13.20 8.69 -29.63
C LYS A 244 12.90 9.97 -28.85
N PHE A 245 12.99 9.90 -27.54
CA PHE A 245 13.05 11.02 -26.63
C PHE A 245 14.48 11.53 -26.56
N LYS A 246 14.71 12.53 -27.40
CA LYS A 246 15.95 13.29 -27.40
C LYS A 246 15.97 14.16 -26.14
N LEU A 247 16.65 13.70 -25.09
CA LEU A 247 17.31 14.58 -24.11
C LEU A 247 18.56 15.18 -24.80
N MET A 248 18.38 15.79 -25.97
CA MET A 248 19.50 16.17 -26.82
C MET A 248 20.21 17.38 -26.22
N TYR A 249 21.49 17.17 -25.89
CA TYR A 249 22.50 18.22 -25.97
C TYR A 249 22.17 19.51 -25.19
N LEU A 250 22.54 19.57 -23.91
CA LEU A 250 23.18 20.75 -23.26
C LEU A 250 23.36 20.49 -21.76
N ASN A 251 24.58 20.11 -21.33
CA ASN A 251 25.09 20.34 -19.97
C ASN A 251 24.30 19.77 -18.77
N LYS A 252 23.39 18.80 -18.92
CA LYS A 252 22.69 18.22 -17.75
C LYS A 252 23.43 17.01 -17.20
N SER A 253 23.60 16.99 -15.88
CA SER A 253 24.37 15.97 -15.17
C SER A 253 23.70 14.59 -15.25
N LYS A 254 24.48 13.51 -15.15
CA LYS A 254 23.98 12.12 -15.05
C LYS A 254 22.85 11.98 -14.02
N LYS A 255 22.93 12.78 -12.96
CA LYS A 255 21.92 12.91 -11.90
C LYS A 255 20.54 13.31 -12.43
N TYR A 256 20.45 14.35 -13.27
CA TYR A 256 19.16 14.81 -13.80
C TYR A 256 18.45 13.72 -14.62
N ILE A 257 19.20 13.02 -15.49
CA ILE A 257 18.67 11.91 -16.29
C ILE A 257 18.14 10.78 -15.41
N HIS A 258 18.89 10.45 -14.35
CA HIS A 258 18.46 9.46 -13.36
C HIS A 258 17.15 9.88 -12.66
N LEU A 259 17.04 11.14 -12.23
CA LEU A 259 15.82 11.67 -11.61
C LEU A 259 14.63 11.60 -12.57
N VAL A 260 14.82 11.95 -13.85
CA VAL A 260 13.78 11.82 -14.88
C VAL A 260 13.35 10.37 -15.07
N CYS A 261 14.29 9.42 -15.09
CA CYS A 261 13.98 7.99 -15.20
C CYS A 261 13.19 7.49 -13.97
N ASN A 262 13.58 7.90 -12.77
CA ASN A 262 12.89 7.54 -11.54
C ASN A 262 11.48 8.14 -11.47
N GLU A 263 11.32 9.43 -11.76
CA GLU A 263 10.02 10.09 -11.69
C GLU A 263 9.06 9.58 -12.78
N SER A 264 9.54 9.37 -14.00
CA SER A 264 8.72 8.73 -15.06
C SER A 264 8.29 7.31 -14.67
N SER A 265 9.18 6.50 -14.12
CA SER A 265 8.84 5.16 -13.63
C SER A 265 7.79 5.20 -12.50
N LYS A 266 7.90 6.13 -11.56
CA LYS A 266 6.92 6.33 -10.48
C LYS A 266 5.57 6.81 -11.00
N VAL A 267 5.54 7.67 -12.02
CA VAL A 267 4.28 8.10 -12.67
C VAL A 267 3.57 6.88 -13.25
N ILE A 268 4.30 6.01 -13.96
CA ILE A 268 3.71 4.78 -14.53
C ILE A 268 3.21 3.85 -13.43
N ILE A 269 3.98 3.62 -12.36
CA ILE A 269 3.52 2.83 -11.20
C ILE A 269 2.21 3.38 -10.66
N ASN A 270 2.16 4.69 -10.40
CA ASN A 270 0.98 5.35 -9.87
C ASN A 270 -0.22 5.17 -10.82
N ILE A 271 -0.02 5.24 -12.14
CA ILE A 271 -1.07 4.94 -13.13
C ILE A 271 -1.50 3.47 -13.03
N THR A 272 -0.57 2.51 -12.86
CA THR A 272 -0.90 1.08 -12.68
C THR A 272 -1.57 0.72 -11.35
N THR A 273 -1.93 1.69 -10.51
CA THR A 273 -2.73 1.41 -9.30
C THR A 273 -4.22 1.20 -9.59
N THR A 274 -4.68 1.54 -10.79
CA THR A 274 -6.06 1.33 -11.25
C THR A 274 -6.12 0.34 -12.40
N MET A 275 -7.29 -0.28 -12.57
CA MET A 275 -7.53 -1.23 -13.67
C MET A 275 -7.36 -0.55 -15.04
N ASP A 276 -7.93 0.64 -15.25
CA ASP A 276 -7.84 1.36 -16.52
C ASP A 276 -6.40 1.75 -16.87
N GLY A 277 -5.62 2.16 -15.87
CA GLY A 277 -4.20 2.43 -16.03
C GLY A 277 -3.40 1.19 -16.43
N ILE A 278 -3.64 0.06 -15.76
CA ILE A 278 -2.99 -1.22 -16.11
C ILE A 278 -3.35 -1.64 -17.54
N GLU A 279 -4.63 -1.55 -17.93
CA GLU A 279 -5.07 -1.91 -19.27
C GLU A 279 -4.42 -1.05 -20.35
N SER A 280 -4.35 0.26 -20.11
CA SER A 280 -3.73 1.20 -21.03
C SER A 280 -2.26 0.86 -21.26
N ILE A 281 -1.53 0.59 -20.18
CA ILE A 281 -0.10 0.28 -20.21
C ILE A 281 0.18 -1.09 -20.84
N ALA A 282 -0.59 -2.12 -20.49
CA ALA A 282 -0.40 -3.48 -21.00
C ALA A 282 -0.59 -3.57 -22.53
N LYS A 283 -1.44 -2.70 -23.11
CA LYS A 283 -1.66 -2.61 -24.57
C LYS A 283 -0.51 -1.94 -25.34
N MET A 284 0.43 -1.28 -24.66
CA MET A 284 1.51 -0.48 -25.27
C MET A 284 2.85 -1.19 -25.44
N ASP A 285 2.87 -2.53 -25.44
CA ASP A 285 4.09 -3.36 -25.56
C ASP A 285 5.20 -2.98 -24.56
N ILE A 286 4.81 -2.70 -23.31
CA ILE A 286 5.75 -2.31 -22.25
C ILE A 286 6.55 -3.50 -21.69
N ILE A 287 6.02 -4.72 -21.82
CA ILE A 287 6.57 -5.93 -21.18
C ILE A 287 8.03 -6.17 -21.61
N PRO A 288 8.42 -6.11 -22.89
CA PRO A 288 9.82 -6.24 -23.29
C PRO A 288 10.77 -5.24 -22.61
N ILE A 289 10.32 -3.99 -22.42
CA ILE A 289 11.12 -2.94 -21.75
C ILE A 289 11.30 -3.28 -20.28
N LEU A 290 10.25 -3.70 -19.58
CA LEU A 290 10.34 -4.12 -18.18
C LEU A 290 11.33 -5.26 -18.00
N PHE A 291 11.30 -6.26 -18.89
CA PHE A 291 12.25 -7.38 -18.85
C PHE A 291 13.68 -6.96 -19.16
N LYS A 292 13.88 -5.99 -20.06
CA LYS A 292 15.20 -5.39 -20.30
C LYS A 292 15.75 -4.73 -19.04
N ILE A 293 14.92 -3.98 -18.32
CA ILE A 293 15.27 -3.36 -17.03
C ILE A 293 15.65 -4.42 -16.01
N LEU A 294 14.78 -5.43 -15.84
CA LEU A 294 14.97 -6.49 -14.86
C LEU A 294 16.19 -7.37 -15.17
N SER A 295 16.61 -7.48 -16.42
CA SER A 295 17.82 -8.22 -16.81
C SER A 295 19.12 -7.53 -16.37
N SER A 296 19.08 -6.24 -16.01
CA SER A 296 20.22 -5.49 -15.46
C SER A 296 20.35 -5.61 -13.94
N TYR A 297 19.89 -6.72 -13.34
CA TYR A 297 19.70 -6.84 -11.90
C TYR A 297 20.95 -6.81 -11.04
N SER A 298 22.11 -7.08 -11.64
CA SER A 298 23.41 -6.99 -10.97
C SER A 298 23.88 -5.53 -10.75
N ASN A 299 23.19 -4.55 -11.35
CA ASN A 299 23.58 -3.15 -11.25
C ASN A 299 22.87 -2.43 -10.09
N VAL A 300 23.61 -2.25 -9.00
CA VAL A 300 23.13 -1.58 -7.78
C VAL A 300 22.62 -0.15 -8.00
N ASN A 301 23.04 0.53 -9.07
CA ASN A 301 22.56 1.89 -9.36
C ASN A 301 21.14 1.89 -9.93
N LEU A 302 20.63 0.74 -10.40
CA LEU A 302 19.31 0.64 -11.02
C LEU A 302 18.23 0.14 -10.06
N LYS A 303 18.55 -0.02 -8.76
CA LYS A 303 17.64 -0.59 -7.74
C LYS A 303 16.22 -0.03 -7.83
N ASN A 304 16.05 1.29 -7.82
CA ASN A 304 14.71 1.89 -7.83
C ASN A 304 13.94 1.59 -9.12
N ILE A 305 14.60 1.71 -10.27
CA ILE A 305 13.99 1.46 -11.57
C ILE A 305 13.59 -0.03 -11.67
N MET A 306 14.38 -0.92 -11.06
CA MET A 306 14.03 -2.34 -10.94
C MET A 306 12.85 -2.58 -10.01
N GLN A 307 12.81 -1.96 -8.83
CA GLN A 307 11.66 -2.04 -7.92
C GLN A 307 10.39 -1.58 -8.64
N CYS A 308 10.50 -0.48 -9.41
CA CYS A 308 9.44 0.03 -10.26
C CYS A 308 8.97 -1.01 -11.29
N ALA A 309 9.92 -1.66 -11.98
CA ALA A 309 9.63 -2.68 -12.97
C ALA A 309 8.99 -3.94 -12.35
N LEU A 310 9.47 -4.41 -11.21
CA LEU A 310 8.89 -5.54 -10.47
C LEU A 310 7.45 -5.23 -10.03
N PHE A 311 7.20 -4.02 -9.54
CA PHE A 311 5.85 -3.58 -9.14
C PHE A 311 4.89 -3.55 -10.34
N MET A 312 5.32 -2.96 -11.47
CA MET A 312 4.52 -2.96 -12.70
C MET A 312 4.22 -4.37 -13.21
N VAL A 313 5.22 -5.25 -13.22
CA VAL A 313 5.03 -6.67 -13.58
C VAL A 313 4.04 -7.34 -12.65
N GLY A 314 4.17 -7.14 -11.33
CA GLY A 314 3.24 -7.65 -10.32
C GLY A 314 1.80 -7.24 -10.62
N ASN A 315 1.55 -5.94 -10.82
CA ASN A 315 0.21 -5.43 -11.13
C ASN A 315 -0.34 -6.05 -12.43
N ILE A 316 0.42 -6.04 -13.52
CA ILE A 316 -0.03 -6.60 -14.81
C ILE A 316 -0.37 -8.10 -14.67
N THR A 317 0.46 -8.86 -13.96
CA THR A 317 0.23 -10.31 -13.75
C THR A 317 -0.99 -10.61 -12.88
N ALA A 318 -1.34 -9.74 -11.94
CA ALA A 318 -2.53 -9.90 -11.11
C ALA A 318 -3.85 -9.60 -11.86
N THR A 319 -3.79 -8.81 -12.94
CA THR A 319 -4.98 -8.25 -13.60
C THR A 319 -5.65 -9.20 -14.58
N LYS A 320 -4.90 -9.79 -15.54
CA LYS A 320 -5.47 -10.69 -16.56
C LYS A 320 -4.61 -11.94 -16.75
N PRO A 321 -5.24 -13.13 -16.87
CA PRO A 321 -4.52 -14.39 -17.11
C PRO A 321 -3.73 -14.36 -18.41
N GLU A 322 -4.26 -13.72 -19.46
CA GLU A 322 -3.58 -13.59 -20.76
C GLU A 322 -2.22 -12.89 -20.62
N TRP A 323 -2.15 -11.81 -19.84
CA TRP A 323 -0.90 -11.08 -19.61
C TRP A 323 0.03 -11.81 -18.65
N ARG A 324 -0.54 -12.41 -17.59
CA ARG A 324 0.21 -13.30 -16.70
C ARG A 324 0.93 -14.38 -17.49
N ASP A 325 0.22 -15.11 -18.33
CA ASP A 325 0.75 -16.25 -19.08
C ASP A 325 1.78 -15.80 -20.13
N VAL A 326 1.58 -14.65 -20.78
CA VAL A 326 2.60 -14.05 -21.67
C VAL A 326 3.87 -13.72 -20.89
N ILE A 327 3.75 -13.08 -19.73
CA ILE A 327 4.89 -12.69 -18.88
C ILE A 327 5.63 -13.93 -18.36
N LEU A 328 4.91 -14.96 -17.91
CA LEU A 328 5.48 -16.20 -17.41
C LEU A 328 6.13 -17.02 -18.54
N LYS A 329 5.37 -17.34 -19.59
CA LYS A 329 5.77 -18.33 -20.61
C LYS A 329 6.63 -17.73 -21.72
N LYS A 330 6.26 -16.55 -22.25
CA LYS A 330 6.98 -15.92 -23.36
C LYS A 330 8.21 -15.14 -22.89
N HIS A 331 8.09 -14.40 -21.80
CA HIS A 331 9.19 -13.57 -21.29
C HIS A 331 10.03 -14.25 -20.20
N GLY A 332 9.55 -15.36 -19.62
CA GLY A 332 10.34 -16.17 -18.70
C GLY A 332 10.52 -15.55 -17.31
N LEU A 333 9.47 -14.92 -16.76
CA LEU A 333 9.54 -14.24 -15.45
C LEU A 333 10.12 -15.12 -14.34
N LEU A 334 9.62 -16.35 -14.19
CA LEU A 334 10.07 -17.25 -13.12
C LEU A 334 11.56 -17.60 -13.26
N LYS A 335 12.03 -17.80 -14.50
CA LYS A 335 13.45 -18.06 -14.78
C LYS A 335 14.31 -16.86 -14.38
N LEU A 336 13.89 -15.65 -14.73
CA LEU A 336 14.61 -14.43 -14.38
C LEU A 336 14.67 -14.23 -12.86
N ILE A 337 13.56 -14.44 -12.15
CA ILE A 337 13.52 -14.36 -10.68
C ILE A 337 14.43 -15.43 -10.04
N MET A 338 14.45 -16.64 -10.60
CA MET A 338 15.37 -17.69 -10.13
C MET A 338 16.84 -17.33 -10.35
N GLU A 339 17.18 -16.63 -11.44
CA GLU A 339 18.53 -16.13 -11.68
C GLU A 339 18.90 -15.00 -10.70
N MET A 340 17.96 -14.09 -10.41
CA MET A 340 18.13 -13.07 -9.36
C MET A 340 18.34 -13.70 -7.97
N GLY A 341 17.63 -14.79 -7.66
CA GLY A 341 17.73 -15.50 -6.38
C GLY A 341 19.08 -16.14 -6.09
N ARG A 342 19.94 -16.29 -7.11
CA ARG A 342 21.32 -16.78 -6.93
C ARG A 342 22.26 -15.72 -6.36
N ASP A 343 21.87 -14.45 -6.40
CA ASP A 343 22.63 -13.34 -5.87
C ASP A 343 22.02 -12.85 -4.54
N GLU A 344 22.70 -13.15 -3.43
CA GLU A 344 22.26 -12.76 -2.09
C GLU A 344 22.11 -11.24 -1.93
N ALA A 345 22.95 -10.44 -2.60
CA ALA A 345 22.88 -8.99 -2.52
C ALA A 345 21.60 -8.46 -3.19
N VAL A 346 21.20 -9.07 -4.31
CA VAL A 346 19.95 -8.76 -5.02
C VAL A 346 18.75 -9.13 -4.14
N MET A 347 18.77 -10.33 -3.56
CA MET A 347 17.68 -10.80 -2.68
C MET A 347 17.55 -9.95 -1.41
N SER A 348 18.66 -9.48 -0.84
CA SER A 348 18.63 -8.56 0.30
C SER A 348 17.97 -7.22 -0.07
N GLN A 349 18.07 -6.78 -1.32
CA GLN A 349 17.58 -5.47 -1.76
C GLN A 349 16.17 -5.48 -2.36
N LEU A 350 15.74 -6.60 -2.96
CA LEU A 350 14.50 -6.70 -3.75
C LEU A 350 13.54 -7.80 -3.27
N SER A 351 13.79 -8.40 -2.10
CA SER A 351 12.97 -9.52 -1.60
C SER A 351 11.50 -9.14 -1.43
N ASP A 352 11.18 -7.92 -1.02
CA ASP A 352 9.80 -7.46 -0.86
C ASP A 352 9.09 -7.37 -2.21
N GLU A 353 9.72 -6.80 -3.23
CA GLU A 353 9.13 -6.71 -4.58
C GLU A 353 9.03 -8.08 -5.25
N ILE A 354 10.07 -8.92 -5.15
CA ILE A 354 10.05 -10.27 -5.73
C ILE A 354 8.99 -11.14 -5.04
N SER A 355 8.89 -11.09 -3.71
CA SER A 355 7.86 -11.85 -2.98
C SER A 355 6.44 -11.42 -3.36
N ASN A 356 6.22 -10.12 -3.59
CA ASN A 356 4.93 -9.60 -4.06
C ASN A 356 4.54 -10.13 -5.45
N ILE A 357 5.50 -10.41 -6.34
CA ILE A 357 5.22 -11.03 -7.64
C ILE A 357 4.60 -12.41 -7.45
N PHE A 358 5.15 -13.25 -6.57
CA PHE A 358 4.59 -14.59 -6.33
C PHE A 358 3.14 -14.51 -5.82
N GLY A 359 2.85 -13.59 -4.90
CA GLY A 359 1.49 -13.32 -4.44
C GLY A 359 0.57 -12.80 -5.55
N SER A 360 1.09 -12.00 -6.48
CA SER A 360 0.33 -11.45 -7.61
C SER A 360 -0.03 -12.51 -8.65
N VAL A 361 0.95 -13.35 -9.02
CA VAL A 361 0.79 -14.42 -10.01
C VAL A 361 -0.27 -15.44 -9.59
N ILE A 362 -0.24 -15.86 -8.32
CA ILE A 362 -1.14 -16.92 -7.83
C ILE A 362 -2.58 -16.42 -7.59
N ARG A 363 -2.79 -15.11 -7.45
CA ARG A 363 -4.12 -14.52 -7.25
C ARG A 363 -4.94 -14.35 -8.52
N CYS A 364 -4.34 -14.49 -9.70
CA CYS A 364 -5.07 -14.44 -10.95
C CYS A 364 -5.84 -15.77 -11.14
N VAL A 365 -7.16 -15.73 -10.91
CA VAL A 365 -7.95 -16.92 -10.53
C VAL A 365 -8.41 -17.80 -11.71
N ASP A 366 -8.68 -17.24 -12.89
CA ASP A 366 -9.32 -18.00 -13.97
C ASP A 366 -8.84 -17.62 -15.39
N PRO A 367 -8.17 -18.52 -16.14
CA PRO A 367 -7.69 -19.83 -15.67
C PRO A 367 -6.56 -19.66 -14.64
N PRO A 368 -6.48 -20.52 -13.61
CA PRO A 368 -5.37 -20.48 -12.65
C PRO A 368 -4.06 -20.88 -13.33
N ILE A 369 -2.93 -20.46 -12.74
CA ILE A 369 -1.60 -20.92 -13.17
C ILE A 369 -1.47 -22.45 -13.05
N GLU A 370 -0.68 -23.08 -13.92
CA GLU A 370 -0.49 -24.53 -13.86
C GLU A 370 0.12 -24.97 -12.53
N TRP A 371 -0.48 -25.98 -11.89
CA TRP A 371 -0.04 -26.49 -10.58
C TRP A 371 1.43 -26.90 -10.56
N ARG A 372 1.94 -27.46 -11.67
CA ARG A 372 3.36 -27.82 -11.80
C ARG A 372 4.28 -26.60 -11.71
N GLU A 373 3.90 -25.45 -12.29
CA GLU A 373 4.71 -24.24 -12.16
C GLU A 373 4.84 -23.79 -10.71
N ILE A 374 3.77 -23.96 -9.92
CA ILE A 374 3.77 -23.68 -8.50
C ILE A 374 4.70 -24.65 -7.76
N ILE A 375 4.51 -25.95 -7.91
CA ILE A 375 5.22 -26.98 -7.13
C ILE A 375 6.70 -27.06 -7.50
N ASP A 376 7.03 -26.96 -8.78
CA ASP A 376 8.38 -27.20 -9.27
C ASP A 376 9.26 -25.93 -9.16
N TYR A 377 8.66 -24.73 -9.18
CA TYR A 377 9.42 -23.48 -9.24
C TYR A 377 9.04 -22.49 -8.13
N MET A 378 7.78 -22.07 -8.02
CA MET A 378 7.40 -20.98 -7.11
C MET A 378 7.55 -21.37 -5.64
N LEU A 379 7.00 -22.53 -5.28
CA LEU A 379 6.94 -23.00 -3.90
C LEU A 379 8.33 -23.28 -3.30
N PRO A 380 9.25 -24.01 -3.97
CA PRO A 380 10.62 -24.18 -3.47
C PRO A 380 11.32 -22.84 -3.28
N PHE A 381 11.16 -21.91 -4.22
CA PHE A 381 11.80 -20.59 -4.17
C PHE A 381 11.30 -19.76 -2.99
N VAL A 382 9.98 -19.68 -2.81
CA VAL A 382 9.36 -18.96 -1.68
C VAL A 382 9.82 -19.54 -0.34
N CYS A 383 9.86 -20.87 -0.23
CA CYS A 383 10.30 -21.53 1.01
C CYS A 383 11.78 -21.28 1.30
N GLN A 384 12.63 -21.27 0.28
CA GLN A 384 14.07 -21.06 0.43
C GLN A 384 14.42 -19.62 0.81
N HIS A 385 13.77 -18.62 0.22
CA HIS A 385 14.20 -17.24 0.30
C HIS A 385 13.33 -16.32 1.17
N PHE A 386 12.06 -16.67 1.40
CA PHE A 386 11.10 -15.73 2.02
C PHE A 386 10.51 -16.24 3.33
N LEU A 387 10.40 -17.55 3.53
CA LEU A 387 9.69 -18.10 4.70
C LEU A 387 10.30 -17.66 6.05
N SER A 388 11.62 -17.44 6.11
CA SER A 388 12.33 -16.95 7.30
C SER A 388 12.53 -15.44 7.34
N ASN A 389 12.08 -14.70 6.32
CA ASN A 389 12.27 -13.25 6.22
C ASN A 389 11.01 -12.51 6.65
N GLU A 390 11.07 -11.86 7.81
CA GLU A 390 9.94 -11.14 8.42
C GLU A 390 9.35 -10.06 7.50
N ASN A 391 10.18 -9.36 6.71
CA ASN A 391 9.73 -8.30 5.80
C ASN A 391 8.81 -8.85 4.70
N THR A 392 9.04 -10.09 4.27
CA THR A 392 8.26 -10.74 3.21
C THR A 392 7.02 -11.46 3.72
N THR A 393 6.77 -11.50 5.04
CA THR A 393 5.66 -12.26 5.65
C THR A 393 4.32 -11.94 4.99
N ARG A 394 4.04 -10.65 4.74
CA ARG A 394 2.80 -10.19 4.11
C ARG A 394 2.63 -10.75 2.70
N SER A 395 3.70 -10.80 1.92
CA SER A 395 3.68 -11.36 0.57
C SER A 395 3.52 -12.88 0.59
N VAL A 396 4.19 -13.54 1.53
CA VAL A 396 4.10 -14.99 1.71
C VAL A 396 2.69 -15.39 2.12
N THR A 397 2.06 -14.73 3.08
CA THR A 397 0.66 -15.06 3.48
C THR A 397 -0.33 -14.86 2.33
N LYS A 398 -0.16 -13.81 1.49
CA LYS A 398 -0.95 -13.65 0.26
C LYS A 398 -0.71 -14.76 -0.76
N PHE A 399 0.53 -15.23 -0.89
CA PHE A 399 0.84 -16.38 -1.74
C PHE A 399 0.14 -17.65 -1.22
N LEU A 400 0.15 -17.88 0.10
CA LEU A 400 -0.53 -19.01 0.72
C LEU A 400 -2.06 -18.92 0.63
N GLU A 401 -2.64 -17.72 0.70
CA GLU A 401 -4.05 -17.48 0.41
C GLU A 401 -4.39 -17.97 -1.00
N GLY A 402 -3.67 -17.52 -2.03
CA GLY A 402 -3.90 -17.96 -3.41
C GLY A 402 -3.68 -19.46 -3.59
N LEU A 403 -2.62 -20.00 -2.95
CA LEU A 403 -2.31 -21.43 -2.98
C LEU A 403 -3.47 -22.28 -2.43
N SER A 404 -4.04 -21.89 -1.29
CA SER A 404 -5.17 -22.59 -0.67
C SER A 404 -6.41 -22.62 -1.56
N ARG A 405 -6.60 -21.59 -2.39
CA ARG A 405 -7.74 -21.48 -3.31
C ARG A 405 -7.53 -22.16 -4.65
N HIS A 406 -6.30 -22.52 -5.02
CA HIS A 406 -6.00 -23.20 -6.27
C HIS A 406 -6.78 -24.54 -6.44
N PRO A 407 -7.44 -24.83 -7.58
CA PRO A 407 -8.28 -26.02 -7.73
C PRO A 407 -7.55 -27.35 -7.49
N SER A 408 -6.26 -27.42 -7.83
CA SER A 408 -5.39 -28.60 -7.61
C SER A 408 -4.66 -28.57 -6.27
N PHE A 409 -5.11 -27.77 -5.30
CA PHE A 409 -4.44 -27.67 -3.99
C PHE A 409 -4.34 -29.04 -3.28
N GLU A 410 -3.14 -29.36 -2.80
CA GLU A 410 -2.85 -30.58 -2.06
C GLU A 410 -2.28 -30.28 -0.67
N ILE A 411 -2.95 -30.79 0.36
CA ILE A 411 -2.53 -30.61 1.76
C ILE A 411 -1.17 -31.26 2.08
N ALA A 412 -0.81 -32.32 1.37
CA ALA A 412 0.46 -33.02 1.55
C ALA A 412 1.67 -32.14 1.19
N VAL A 413 1.57 -31.42 0.07
CA VAL A 413 2.55 -30.40 -0.34
C VAL A 413 2.70 -29.34 0.73
N PHE A 414 1.58 -28.84 1.25
CA PHE A 414 1.57 -27.79 2.27
C PHE A 414 2.33 -28.20 3.54
N ARG A 415 2.17 -29.46 3.98
CA ARG A 415 2.88 -30.04 5.14
C ARG A 415 4.35 -30.27 4.87
N GLN A 416 4.71 -30.71 3.67
CA GLN A 416 6.10 -30.99 3.30
C GLN A 416 6.99 -29.77 3.53
N TYR A 417 6.48 -28.57 3.24
CA TYR A 417 7.19 -27.30 3.42
C TYR A 417 6.93 -26.62 4.78
N ARG A 418 6.23 -27.29 5.71
CA ARG A 418 5.86 -26.75 7.04
C ARG A 418 5.12 -25.41 7.01
N LEU A 419 4.38 -25.14 5.93
CA LEU A 419 3.63 -23.88 5.73
C LEU A 419 2.48 -23.72 6.72
N ASP A 420 2.04 -24.82 7.31
CA ASP A 420 1.08 -24.85 8.40
C ASP A 420 1.59 -24.16 9.66
N ASN A 421 2.84 -24.43 10.04
CA ASN A 421 3.43 -23.77 11.20
C ASN A 421 3.66 -22.29 10.92
N PHE A 422 4.08 -21.95 9.69
CA PHE A 422 4.22 -20.54 9.29
C PHE A 422 2.91 -19.76 9.40
N LEU A 423 1.77 -20.33 8.95
CA LEU A 423 0.47 -19.66 9.10
C LEU A 423 0.06 -19.51 10.57
N LEU A 424 0.29 -20.54 11.40
CA LEU A 424 -0.01 -20.47 12.84
C LEU A 424 0.83 -19.42 13.56
N GLU A 425 2.13 -19.36 13.25
CA GLU A 425 3.05 -18.35 13.77
C GLU A 425 2.63 -16.95 13.31
N SER A 426 2.24 -16.79 12.03
CA SER A 426 1.78 -15.52 11.47
C SER A 426 0.49 -15.01 12.13
N LEU A 427 -0.44 -15.90 12.50
CA LEU A 427 -1.64 -15.54 13.26
C LEU A 427 -1.35 -15.09 14.69
N ALA A 428 -0.34 -15.69 15.33
CA ALA A 428 0.02 -15.42 16.71
C ALA A 428 0.98 -14.23 16.86
N ARG A 429 1.70 -13.87 15.79
CA ARG A 429 2.70 -12.79 15.78
C ARG A 429 2.06 -11.46 16.10
N ASP A 430 2.69 -10.69 16.99
CA ASP A 430 2.40 -9.27 17.24
C ASP A 430 0.93 -8.94 17.52
N ILE A 431 0.15 -9.91 17.99
CA ILE A 431 -1.30 -9.78 18.24
C ILE A 431 -1.64 -8.67 19.24
N ASP A 432 -0.66 -8.19 20.03
CA ASP A 432 -0.80 -7.09 20.98
C ASP A 432 -0.35 -5.71 20.43
N LEU A 433 0.31 -5.66 19.26
CA LEU A 433 0.90 -4.42 18.72
C LEU A 433 -0.02 -3.65 17.77
N PHE A 434 -1.06 -4.30 17.21
CA PHE A 434 -2.08 -3.68 16.34
C PHE A 434 -1.54 -2.72 15.27
N THR A 435 -0.56 -3.16 14.49
CA THR A 435 -0.05 -2.37 13.36
C THR A 435 -0.86 -2.63 12.08
N ASP A 436 -0.85 -1.67 11.13
CA ASP A 436 -1.52 -1.84 9.82
C ASP A 436 -0.98 -3.07 9.07
N ASP A 437 0.34 -3.31 9.11
CA ASP A 437 0.95 -4.46 8.45
C ASP A 437 0.54 -5.79 9.10
N TRP A 438 0.36 -5.82 10.43
CA TRP A 438 -0.18 -6.98 11.12
C TRP A 438 -1.58 -7.34 10.64
N PHE A 439 -2.44 -6.34 10.42
CA PHE A 439 -3.80 -6.57 9.91
C PHE A 439 -3.79 -7.30 8.56
N PHE A 440 -2.96 -6.87 7.60
CA PHE A 440 -2.90 -7.51 6.29
C PHE A 440 -2.33 -8.94 6.33
N ILE A 441 -1.37 -9.18 7.23
CA ILE A 441 -0.82 -10.52 7.46
C ILE A 441 -1.92 -11.42 8.03
N LEU A 442 -2.63 -10.94 9.05
CA LEU A 442 -3.71 -11.65 9.72
C LEU A 442 -4.85 -11.99 8.76
N GLU A 443 -5.33 -11.02 7.98
CA GLU A 443 -6.40 -11.23 7.00
C GLU A 443 -6.02 -12.33 6.01
N SER A 444 -4.87 -12.20 5.34
CA SER A 444 -4.42 -13.18 4.33
C SER A 444 -4.22 -14.57 4.93
N ALA A 445 -3.71 -14.65 6.17
CA ALA A 445 -3.52 -15.92 6.88
C ALA A 445 -4.85 -16.58 7.24
N LEU A 446 -5.85 -15.82 7.70
CA LEU A 446 -7.20 -16.32 7.98
C LEU A 446 -7.85 -16.86 6.70
N TRP A 447 -7.78 -16.12 5.60
CA TRP A 447 -8.30 -16.58 4.31
C TRP A 447 -7.65 -17.88 3.83
N ALA A 448 -6.33 -18.02 4.00
CA ALA A 448 -5.62 -19.26 3.67
C ALA A 448 -6.12 -20.44 4.51
N ILE A 449 -6.31 -20.24 5.82
CA ILE A 449 -6.82 -21.29 6.72
C ILE A 449 -8.27 -21.66 6.37
N THR A 450 -9.13 -20.67 6.11
CA THR A 450 -10.51 -20.89 5.67
C THR A 450 -10.54 -21.72 4.39
N GLY A 451 -9.79 -21.33 3.36
CA GLY A 451 -9.76 -22.06 2.08
C GLY A 451 -9.25 -23.50 2.20
N ILE A 452 -8.33 -23.77 3.12
CA ILE A 452 -7.86 -25.13 3.42
C ILE A 452 -8.95 -25.94 4.13
N SER A 453 -9.62 -25.37 5.13
CA SER A 453 -10.69 -26.03 5.88
C SER A 453 -11.90 -26.36 5.02
N GLU A 454 -12.27 -25.47 4.08
CA GLU A 454 -13.35 -25.71 3.11
C GLU A 454 -13.07 -26.92 2.20
N LYS A 455 -11.84 -27.03 1.68
CA LYS A 455 -11.44 -28.09 0.75
C LYS A 455 -11.19 -29.42 1.42
N GLN A 456 -10.84 -29.41 2.69
CA GLN A 456 -10.49 -30.60 3.46
C GLN A 456 -11.26 -30.57 4.79
N PRO A 457 -12.53 -30.97 4.81
CA PRO A 457 -13.32 -30.97 6.05
C PRO A 457 -12.67 -31.81 7.17
N ASN A 458 -11.91 -32.86 6.81
CA ASN A 458 -11.12 -33.68 7.74
C ASN A 458 -9.69 -33.12 7.93
N ASN A 459 -9.53 -31.80 7.95
CA ASN A 459 -8.24 -31.15 8.07
C ASN A 459 -7.55 -31.50 9.40
N THR A 460 -6.49 -32.31 9.35
CA THR A 460 -5.69 -32.66 10.54
C THR A 460 -4.69 -31.58 10.94
N ILE A 461 -4.52 -30.54 10.12
CA ILE A 461 -3.52 -29.48 10.34
C ILE A 461 -4.08 -28.38 11.21
N PHE A 462 -5.19 -27.78 10.78
CA PHE A 462 -5.84 -26.67 11.47
C PHE A 462 -7.03 -27.20 12.26
N THR A 463 -6.75 -27.91 13.35
CA THR A 463 -7.82 -28.39 14.24
C THR A 463 -8.32 -27.26 15.14
N TYR A 464 -9.52 -27.43 15.70
CA TYR A 464 -10.08 -26.50 16.65
C TYR A 464 -9.13 -26.26 17.84
N GLU A 465 -8.53 -27.32 18.38
CA GLU A 465 -7.60 -27.26 19.53
C GLU A 465 -6.37 -26.40 19.25
N ARG A 466 -5.89 -26.37 18.00
CA ARG A 466 -4.72 -25.54 17.64
C ARG A 466 -5.07 -24.07 17.44
N LEU A 467 -6.32 -23.76 17.09
CA LEU A 467 -6.72 -22.41 16.68
C LEU A 467 -7.55 -21.66 17.73
N PHE A 468 -8.32 -22.36 18.59
CA PHE A 468 -9.33 -21.73 19.42
C PHE A 468 -8.76 -20.65 20.34
N SER A 469 -7.56 -20.85 20.91
CA SER A 469 -6.93 -19.85 21.79
C SER A 469 -6.66 -18.54 21.05
N THR A 470 -6.07 -18.62 19.85
CA THR A 470 -5.79 -17.45 19.01
C THR A 470 -7.07 -16.80 18.51
N PHE A 471 -8.03 -17.59 18.02
CA PHE A 471 -9.33 -17.07 17.56
C PHE A 471 -10.11 -16.37 18.67
N ASN A 472 -10.17 -16.97 19.85
CA ASN A 472 -10.78 -16.37 21.03
C ASN A 472 -10.13 -15.04 21.40
N ARG A 473 -8.80 -14.98 21.37
CA ARG A 473 -8.05 -13.75 21.61
C ARG A 473 -8.38 -12.68 20.56
N LEU A 474 -8.37 -13.03 19.28
CA LEU A 474 -8.74 -12.13 18.19
C LEU A 474 -10.18 -11.63 18.30
N LEU A 475 -11.13 -12.49 18.67
CA LEU A 475 -12.53 -12.11 18.92
C LEU A 475 -12.66 -11.12 20.09
N VAL A 476 -11.77 -11.16 21.08
CA VAL A 476 -11.76 -10.15 22.16
C VAL A 476 -11.14 -8.84 21.71
N LEU A 477 -10.09 -8.91 20.89
CA LEU A 477 -9.21 -7.80 20.55
C LEU A 477 -9.66 -6.97 19.34
N VAL A 478 -10.24 -7.61 18.32
CA VAL A 478 -10.48 -7.01 17.01
C VAL A 478 -11.97 -6.75 16.81
N ASP A 479 -12.35 -5.52 16.43
CA ASP A 479 -13.73 -5.18 16.07
C ASP A 479 -13.94 -5.09 14.54
N ASN A 480 -13.00 -5.58 13.75
CA ASN A 480 -13.15 -5.62 12.29
C ASN A 480 -14.15 -6.70 11.85
N TYR A 481 -15.13 -6.29 11.03
CA TYR A 481 -16.19 -7.18 10.56
C TYR A 481 -15.67 -8.41 9.79
N GLN A 482 -14.74 -8.22 8.86
CA GLN A 482 -14.25 -9.28 7.97
C GLN A 482 -13.43 -10.32 8.75
N ILE A 483 -12.55 -9.87 9.64
CA ILE A 483 -11.77 -10.78 10.49
C ILE A 483 -12.68 -11.63 11.36
N ILE A 484 -13.69 -11.03 11.98
CA ILE A 484 -14.65 -11.77 12.81
C ILE A 484 -15.42 -12.78 11.97
N ASP A 485 -15.87 -12.40 10.77
CA ASP A 485 -16.58 -13.29 9.86
C ASP A 485 -15.75 -14.52 9.47
N HIS A 486 -14.48 -14.33 9.08
CA HIS A 486 -13.55 -15.43 8.78
C HIS A 486 -13.31 -16.34 9.98
N ILE A 487 -13.16 -15.78 11.18
CA ILE A 487 -13.00 -16.55 12.41
C ILE A 487 -14.27 -17.39 12.66
N LEU A 488 -15.46 -16.79 12.58
CA LEU A 488 -16.73 -17.48 12.82
C LEU A 488 -16.97 -18.57 11.78
N TYR A 489 -16.72 -18.30 10.50
CA TYR A 489 -16.85 -19.30 9.44
C TYR A 489 -15.88 -20.47 9.64
N THR A 490 -14.60 -20.19 9.88
CA THR A 490 -13.62 -21.24 10.12
C THR A 490 -13.97 -22.05 11.37
N THR A 491 -14.41 -21.39 12.44
CA THR A 491 -14.81 -22.04 13.68
C THR A 491 -15.99 -22.99 13.46
N TYR A 492 -16.97 -22.58 12.67
CA TYR A 492 -18.12 -23.42 12.31
C TYR A 492 -17.71 -24.73 11.63
N GLU A 493 -16.79 -24.66 10.67
CA GLU A 493 -16.29 -25.85 9.98
C GLU A 493 -15.50 -26.78 10.92
N LEU A 494 -14.72 -26.22 11.85
CA LEU A 494 -13.90 -27.02 12.76
C LEU A 494 -14.69 -27.66 13.90
N ILE A 495 -15.75 -27.02 14.39
CA ILE A 495 -16.58 -27.51 15.51
C ILE A 495 -17.16 -28.89 15.22
N ARG A 496 -17.54 -29.16 13.96
CA ARG A 496 -18.14 -30.43 13.53
C ARG A 496 -17.27 -31.65 13.81
N ASN A 497 -15.94 -31.46 13.79
CA ASN A 497 -14.95 -32.53 13.99
C ASN A 497 -14.27 -32.46 15.36
N THR A 498 -14.80 -31.67 16.28
CA THR A 498 -14.20 -31.41 17.59
C THR A 498 -15.03 -32.04 18.70
N THR A 499 -14.36 -32.54 19.75
CA THR A 499 -15.07 -33.07 20.92
C THR A 499 -15.84 -31.95 21.63
N LYS A 500 -17.05 -32.26 22.12
CA LYS A 500 -17.89 -31.30 22.85
C LYS A 500 -17.20 -30.76 24.11
N ALA A 501 -16.43 -31.61 24.80
CA ALA A 501 -15.60 -31.20 25.93
C ALA A 501 -14.58 -30.10 25.56
N ASN A 502 -13.87 -30.22 24.43
CA ASN A 502 -12.93 -29.20 23.98
C ASN A 502 -13.64 -27.89 23.60
N ILE A 503 -14.81 -27.98 22.97
CA ILE A 503 -15.64 -26.81 22.62
C ILE A 503 -16.10 -26.08 23.89
N ILE A 504 -16.60 -26.80 24.89
CA ILE A 504 -17.02 -26.21 26.17
C ILE A 504 -15.82 -25.54 26.86
N ASN A 505 -14.69 -26.24 26.96
CA ASN A 505 -13.48 -25.72 27.61
C ASN A 505 -12.90 -24.48 26.92
N SER A 506 -13.17 -24.30 25.62
CA SER A 506 -12.73 -23.11 24.88
C SER A 506 -13.34 -21.80 25.39
N ASN A 507 -14.48 -21.84 26.06
CA ASN A 507 -15.26 -20.65 26.43
C ASN A 507 -15.72 -19.78 25.24
N LEU A 508 -15.82 -20.33 24.04
CA LEU A 508 -16.27 -19.59 22.84
C LEU A 508 -17.63 -18.91 23.05
N ILE A 509 -18.61 -19.63 23.62
CA ILE A 509 -19.95 -19.08 23.92
C ILE A 509 -19.84 -17.85 24.83
N LYS A 510 -19.04 -17.94 25.89
CA LYS A 510 -18.83 -16.84 26.82
C LYS A 510 -18.21 -15.61 26.14
N ILE A 511 -17.26 -15.83 25.23
CA ILE A 511 -16.60 -14.76 24.46
C ILE A 511 -17.60 -14.08 23.52
N LEU A 512 -18.36 -14.85 22.74
CA LEU A 512 -19.39 -14.32 21.83
C LEU A 512 -20.47 -13.55 22.60
N THR A 513 -20.94 -14.12 23.72
CA THR A 513 -21.91 -13.47 24.62
C THR A 513 -21.39 -12.14 25.13
N THR A 514 -20.13 -12.09 25.58
CA THR A 514 -19.50 -10.87 26.09
C THR A 514 -19.36 -9.82 24.99
N LYS A 515 -18.92 -10.23 23.79
CA LYS A 515 -18.75 -9.33 22.64
C LYS A 515 -20.07 -8.70 22.23
N VAL A 516 -21.09 -9.53 22.02
CA VAL A 516 -22.44 -9.10 21.66
C VAL A 516 -23.05 -8.17 22.71
N SER A 517 -22.88 -8.49 24.00
CA SER A 517 -23.37 -7.64 25.10
C SER A 517 -22.73 -6.25 25.13
N LYS A 518 -21.40 -6.16 24.89
CA LYS A 518 -20.68 -4.87 24.83
C LYS A 518 -21.21 -4.00 23.68
N LEU A 519 -21.44 -4.59 22.51
CA LEU A 519 -21.92 -3.87 21.34
C LEU A 519 -23.37 -3.40 21.50
N ASN A 520 -24.22 -4.22 22.12
CA ASN A 520 -25.62 -3.85 22.38
C ASN A 520 -25.75 -2.72 23.43
N ASN A 521 -24.87 -2.68 24.44
CA ASN A 521 -24.83 -1.57 25.40
C ASN A 521 -24.33 -0.26 24.79
N ASN A 522 -23.44 -0.35 23.80
CA ASN A 522 -22.96 0.82 23.05
C ASN A 522 -23.98 1.36 22.03
N ASN A 523 -25.00 0.58 21.64
CA ASN A 523 -26.11 1.05 20.79
C ASN A 523 -27.05 2.06 21.50
N ASN A 524 -26.90 2.31 22.81
CA ASN A 524 -27.52 3.45 23.49
C ASN A 524 -26.76 4.77 23.29
N ILE A 525 -25.58 4.74 22.67
CA ILE A 525 -24.98 5.92 22.07
C ILE A 525 -25.61 6.03 20.69
N LYS A 526 -26.56 6.98 20.56
CA LYS A 526 -27.16 7.37 19.28
C LYS A 526 -26.09 7.29 18.19
N SER A 527 -26.41 6.56 17.13
CA SER A 527 -25.77 6.67 15.82
C SER A 527 -25.72 8.15 15.40
N THR A 528 -24.72 8.88 15.88
CA THR A 528 -24.24 10.08 15.23
C THR A 528 -23.40 9.59 14.06
N THR A 529 -23.85 9.98 12.88
CA THR A 529 -23.21 9.75 11.58
C THR A 529 -23.11 8.30 11.14
N THR A 530 -24.23 7.74 10.65
CA THR A 530 -24.14 7.08 9.33
C THR A 530 -23.64 8.12 8.35
N THR A 531 -22.33 8.21 8.18
CA THR A 531 -21.78 8.77 6.96
C THR A 531 -22.30 7.89 5.83
N LYS A 532 -23.31 8.39 5.12
CA LYS A 532 -23.72 7.84 3.83
C LYS A 532 -22.55 8.07 2.89
N TYR A 533 -21.59 7.15 2.90
CA TYR A 533 -20.58 7.08 1.86
C TYR A 533 -21.27 6.55 0.61
N SER A 534 -21.19 7.30 -0.49
CA SER A 534 -21.77 6.90 -1.77
C SER A 534 -21.11 5.62 -2.27
N ASP A 535 -21.89 4.77 -2.94
CA ASP A 535 -21.47 3.51 -3.58
C ASP A 535 -20.46 3.70 -4.74
N SER A 536 -19.89 4.90 -4.89
CA SER A 536 -19.05 5.32 -6.01
C SER A 536 -17.56 5.44 -5.68
N ASP A 537 -17.13 5.05 -4.47
CA ASP A 537 -15.74 5.25 -4.03
C ASP A 537 -14.98 3.90 -3.99
N PRO A 538 -14.08 3.64 -4.95
CA PRO A 538 -13.39 2.38 -5.05
C PRO A 538 -12.28 2.31 -3.99
N LEU A 539 -12.34 1.29 -3.12
CA LEU A 539 -11.16 0.61 -2.59
C LEU A 539 -10.11 1.45 -1.80
N SER A 540 -10.50 2.42 -0.96
CA SER A 540 -9.53 2.88 0.04
C SER A 540 -9.31 1.77 1.07
N VAL A 541 -8.09 1.22 1.09
CA VAL A 541 -7.65 0.10 1.94
C VAL A 541 -7.97 0.32 3.43
N TYR A 542 -8.00 1.58 3.87
CA TYR A 542 -8.38 1.98 5.22
C TYR A 542 -9.87 1.77 5.56
N ARG A 543 -10.78 1.80 4.56
CA ARG A 543 -12.21 1.50 4.78
C ARG A 543 -12.46 0.07 5.23
N LEU A 544 -11.63 -0.87 4.78
CA LEU A 544 -11.75 -2.28 5.17
C LEU A 544 -11.36 -2.46 6.64
N ILE A 545 -10.31 -1.78 7.10
CA ILE A 545 -9.83 -1.79 8.49
C ILE A 545 -10.85 -1.12 9.42
N ASP A 546 -11.45 0.00 9.01
CA ASP A 546 -12.36 0.82 9.83
C ASP A 546 -13.80 0.29 9.94
N ARG A 547 -14.17 -0.76 9.18
CA ARG A 547 -15.50 -1.38 9.28
C ARG A 547 -15.65 -2.11 10.61
N LYS A 548 -16.17 -1.38 11.59
CA LYS A 548 -16.57 -1.93 12.89
C LYS A 548 -17.66 -2.97 12.71
N PHE A 549 -17.51 -4.05 13.45
CA PHE A 549 -18.46 -5.14 13.50
C PHE A 549 -19.78 -4.65 14.09
N MET A 550 -20.84 -4.92 13.36
CA MET A 550 -22.21 -4.60 13.74
C MET A 550 -22.99 -5.91 13.83
N ILE A 551 -23.96 -5.96 14.75
CA ILE A 551 -24.88 -7.09 14.85
C ILE A 551 -26.06 -6.78 13.93
N ASP A 552 -25.97 -7.32 12.72
CA ASP A 552 -26.99 -7.28 11.69
C ASP A 552 -27.45 -8.69 11.33
N ASP A 553 -28.42 -8.82 10.43
CA ASP A 553 -28.98 -10.13 10.07
C ASP A 553 -27.91 -11.13 9.56
N PRO A 554 -26.99 -10.77 8.65
CA PRO A 554 -25.91 -11.67 8.22
C PRO A 554 -24.98 -12.15 9.34
N SER A 555 -24.44 -11.22 10.14
CA SER A 555 -23.50 -11.56 11.22
C SER A 555 -24.19 -12.34 12.35
N ALA A 556 -25.44 -12.00 12.67
CA ALA A 556 -26.24 -12.75 13.62
C ALA A 556 -26.53 -14.18 13.11
N CYS A 557 -26.85 -14.34 11.82
CA CYS A 557 -27.00 -15.67 11.21
C CYS A 557 -25.71 -16.49 11.32
N GLN A 558 -24.54 -15.89 11.03
CA GLN A 558 -23.25 -16.58 11.13
C GLN A 558 -22.93 -17.05 12.56
N MET A 559 -23.23 -16.23 13.57
CA MET A 559 -23.12 -16.63 14.97
C MET A 559 -24.10 -17.75 15.33
N LEU A 560 -25.34 -17.69 14.85
CA LEU A 560 -26.34 -18.73 15.06
C LEU A 560 -25.91 -20.06 14.43
N TRP A 561 -25.30 -20.07 13.25
CA TRP A 561 -24.77 -21.28 12.63
C TRP A 561 -23.70 -21.95 13.50
N ASN A 562 -22.79 -21.15 14.09
CA ASN A 562 -21.83 -21.65 15.08
C ASN A 562 -22.54 -22.28 16.28
N LEU A 563 -23.51 -21.58 16.87
CA LEU A 563 -24.25 -22.10 18.03
C LEU A 563 -25.00 -23.40 17.71
N LEU A 564 -25.61 -23.50 16.52
CA LEU A 564 -26.26 -24.73 16.09
C LEU A 564 -25.26 -25.89 16.00
N ALA A 565 -24.09 -25.67 15.39
CA ALA A 565 -23.05 -26.70 15.30
C ALA A 565 -22.49 -27.10 16.68
N ILE A 566 -22.39 -26.15 17.62
CA ILE A 566 -21.97 -26.45 19.00
C ILE A 566 -22.98 -27.37 19.67
N LEU A 567 -24.26 -26.98 19.65
CA LEU A 567 -25.34 -27.66 20.36
C LEU A 567 -25.72 -29.02 19.76
N ASP A 568 -25.48 -29.21 18.47
CA ASP A 568 -25.82 -30.45 17.79
C ASP A 568 -25.18 -31.66 18.47
N GLY A 569 -26.00 -32.63 18.89
CA GLY A 569 -25.54 -33.85 19.57
C GLY A 569 -25.00 -33.68 21.00
N MET A 570 -25.20 -32.54 21.67
CA MET A 570 -24.83 -32.37 23.09
C MET A 570 -25.81 -33.06 24.05
N SER A 571 -25.28 -33.57 25.16
CA SER A 571 -26.05 -34.08 26.30
C SER A 571 -26.64 -32.96 27.16
N PRO A 572 -27.65 -33.25 28.01
CA PRO A 572 -28.22 -32.23 28.91
C PRO A 572 -27.20 -31.55 29.85
N MET A 573 -26.20 -32.29 30.34
CA MET A 573 -25.15 -31.72 31.20
C MET A 573 -24.25 -30.74 30.45
N GLU A 574 -23.86 -31.10 29.21
CA GLU A 574 -23.06 -30.24 28.32
C GLU A 574 -23.81 -28.97 27.92
N ILE A 575 -25.13 -29.06 27.74
CA ILE A 575 -25.98 -27.90 27.52
C ILE A 575 -26.04 -27.03 28.77
N GLY A 576 -26.12 -27.62 29.96
CA GLY A 576 -26.03 -26.90 31.23
C GLY A 576 -24.76 -26.05 31.35
N GLU A 577 -23.61 -26.58 30.92
CA GLU A 577 -22.35 -25.83 30.81
C GLU A 577 -22.44 -24.68 29.79
N CYS A 578 -23.05 -24.90 28.62
CA CYS A 578 -23.28 -23.84 27.63
C CYS A 578 -24.19 -22.72 28.17
N VAL A 579 -25.19 -23.08 28.98
CA VAL A 579 -26.05 -22.13 29.69
C VAL A 579 -25.25 -21.32 30.70
N SER A 580 -24.35 -21.95 31.47
CA SER A 580 -23.47 -21.26 32.41
C SER A 580 -22.53 -20.25 31.71
N GLN A 581 -22.15 -20.54 30.46
CA GLN A 581 -21.37 -19.63 29.59
C GLN A 581 -22.20 -18.51 28.96
N GLY A 582 -23.52 -18.50 29.12
CA GLY A 582 -24.39 -17.40 28.68
C GLY A 582 -25.07 -17.58 27.33
N ILE A 583 -25.19 -18.80 26.80
CA ILE A 583 -25.81 -19.03 25.48
C ILE A 583 -27.23 -18.45 25.34
N ILE A 584 -28.04 -18.49 26.41
CA ILE A 584 -29.41 -17.93 26.42
C ILE A 584 -29.36 -16.42 26.23
N LEU A 585 -28.45 -15.74 26.93
CA LEU A 585 -28.27 -14.28 26.82
C LEU A 585 -27.84 -13.89 25.39
N LEU A 586 -26.93 -14.67 24.81
CA LEU A 586 -26.50 -14.48 23.42
C LEU A 586 -27.68 -14.63 22.45
N LEU A 587 -28.46 -15.72 22.54
CA LEU A 587 -29.61 -15.97 21.67
C LEU A 587 -30.67 -14.86 21.78
N VAL A 588 -31.04 -14.44 22.99
CA VAL A 588 -32.00 -13.35 23.22
C VAL A 588 -31.50 -12.04 22.61
N THR A 589 -30.20 -11.79 22.65
CA THR A 589 -29.61 -10.59 22.06
C THR A 589 -29.60 -10.64 20.54
N LEU A 590 -29.23 -11.78 19.96
CA LEU A 590 -29.22 -11.98 18.50
C LEU A 590 -30.62 -11.96 17.90
N TYR A 591 -31.64 -12.48 18.61
CA TYR A 591 -33.03 -12.53 18.15
C TYR A 591 -33.54 -11.22 17.54
N ARG A 592 -33.20 -10.09 18.18
CA ARG A 592 -33.65 -8.76 17.76
C ARG A 592 -33.10 -8.32 16.40
N SER A 593 -32.04 -8.99 15.93
CA SER A 593 -31.29 -8.63 14.73
C SER A 593 -31.54 -9.59 13.56
N VAL A 594 -32.19 -10.74 13.80
CA VAL A 594 -32.43 -11.79 12.80
C VAL A 594 -33.80 -11.60 12.17
N LYS A 595 -33.84 -11.42 10.86
CA LYS A 595 -35.06 -11.29 10.05
C LYS A 595 -35.66 -12.64 9.68
N THR A 596 -34.84 -13.69 9.68
CA THR A 596 -35.24 -15.07 9.32
C THR A 596 -35.61 -15.88 10.56
N THR A 597 -36.91 -15.89 10.91
CA THR A 597 -37.42 -16.54 12.13
C THR A 597 -37.20 -18.05 12.20
N ASP A 598 -37.09 -18.74 11.06
CA ASP A 598 -37.06 -20.21 11.00
C ASP A 598 -35.75 -20.81 11.55
N THR A 599 -34.59 -20.23 11.22
CA THR A 599 -33.27 -20.65 11.75
C THR A 599 -33.21 -20.44 13.27
N PHE A 600 -33.80 -19.34 13.74
CA PHE A 600 -33.86 -19.04 15.16
C PHE A 600 -34.78 -20.01 15.92
N SER A 601 -35.95 -20.32 15.35
CA SER A 601 -36.89 -21.30 15.91
C SER A 601 -36.27 -22.69 16.05
N LEU A 602 -35.47 -23.14 15.07
CA LEU A 602 -34.75 -24.42 15.14
C LEU A 602 -33.79 -24.47 16.34
N ILE A 603 -33.03 -23.38 16.57
CA ILE A 603 -32.06 -23.30 17.67
C ILE A 603 -32.77 -23.18 19.03
N MET A 604 -33.82 -22.36 19.11
CA MET A 604 -34.64 -22.22 20.33
C MET A 604 -35.32 -23.52 20.73
N MET A 605 -35.83 -24.30 19.76
CA MET A 605 -36.40 -25.62 20.05
C MET A 605 -35.37 -26.57 20.68
N ASN A 606 -34.12 -26.57 20.18
CA ASN A 606 -33.05 -27.38 20.74
C ASN A 606 -32.63 -26.93 22.15
N CYS A 607 -32.54 -25.62 22.42
CA CYS A 607 -32.18 -25.11 23.75
C CYS A 607 -33.31 -25.24 24.79
N VAL A 608 -34.57 -25.03 24.39
CA VAL A 608 -35.73 -25.00 25.30
C VAL A 608 -36.22 -26.41 25.63
N ASN A 609 -36.28 -27.33 24.66
CA ASN A 609 -36.77 -28.69 24.92
C ASN A 609 -35.91 -29.47 25.95
N LEU A 610 -34.64 -29.11 26.12
CA LEU A 610 -33.70 -29.79 27.03
C LEU A 610 -33.59 -29.12 28.40
N THR A 611 -34.00 -27.86 28.55
CA THR A 611 -34.08 -27.17 29.85
C THR A 611 -35.40 -27.40 30.58
N CYS A 612 -36.43 -27.87 29.89
CA CYS A 612 -37.71 -28.27 30.48
C CYS A 612 -37.75 -29.69 31.08
N TRP A 613 -36.60 -30.40 31.16
CA TRP A 613 -36.47 -31.74 31.74
C TRP A 613 -35.46 -31.82 32.90
N ASN A 614 -35.42 -30.81 33.75
CA ASN A 614 -34.83 -30.90 35.09
C ASN A 614 -35.83 -30.47 36.16
#